data_AF-A0ABC8RE85-F1
#
_entry.id   AF-A0ABC8RE85-F1
#
_cell.length_a   1.000
_cell.length_b   1.000
_cell.length_c   1.000
_cell.angle_alpha   90.00
_cell.angle_beta   90.00
_cell.angle_gamma   90.00
#
_symmetry.space_group_name_H-M   'P 1'
#
loop_
_entity.id
_entity.type
_entity.pdbx_description
1 polymer ?
#
loop_
_entity_poly.entity_id
_entity_poly.type
_entity_poly.pdbx_seq_one_letter_code
_entity_poly.pdbx_strand_id
1 'polypeptide(L)'
;MGRDSAATPEEPLKFKPERHLKDGGSEVVLTEPDLRMLSYSTGKRGCAAVTLGTTMTAMLFARFLHGFTWNVPPAVSSIDLKESVGDLSLAQPLLEMAQPGVIVTIEMINMELEIIALLSTYLSNMNFIVNHMIMGPTLVVLKPGDELARKDKLEEVPGYELNA
;
A
#
# COMPACT_ATOMS: atom_id res chain seq x y z
N MET A 1 -9.38 9.70 -14.47
CA MET A 1 -7.97 9.31 -14.29
C MET A 1 -7.72 7.83 -14.60
N GLY A 2 -8.28 6.82 -13.91
CA GLY A 2 -8.12 5.42 -14.38
C GLY A 2 -8.93 5.06 -15.64
N ARG A 3 -10.25 5.34 -15.61
CA ARG A 3 -11.21 5.07 -16.70
C ARG A 3 -11.37 6.23 -17.70
N ASP A 4 -10.54 7.28 -17.56
CA ASP A 4 -10.65 8.49 -18.37
C ASP A 4 -9.94 8.29 -19.71
N SER A 5 -10.65 8.48 -20.82
CA SER A 5 -10.12 8.28 -22.17
C SER A 5 -8.99 9.24 -22.53
N ALA A 6 -8.90 10.42 -21.89
CA ALA A 6 -7.80 11.36 -22.12
C ALA A 6 -6.49 10.88 -21.47
N ALA A 7 -6.58 10.32 -20.27
CA ALA A 7 -5.42 9.77 -19.55
C ALA A 7 -5.07 8.33 -20.00
N THR A 8 -6.07 7.61 -20.51
CA THR A 8 -6.02 6.19 -20.86
C THR A 8 -6.62 5.97 -22.26
N PRO A 9 -5.88 6.26 -23.34
CA PRO A 9 -6.43 6.24 -24.70
C PRO A 9 -6.68 4.84 -25.27
N GLU A 10 -6.00 3.82 -24.75
CA GLU A 10 -6.10 2.43 -25.24
C GLU A 10 -7.21 1.63 -24.52
N GLU A 11 -8.47 1.95 -24.83
CA GLU A 11 -9.63 1.19 -24.34
C GLU A 11 -9.75 1.15 -22.79
N PRO A 12 -10.05 2.29 -22.13
CA PRO A 12 -9.97 2.46 -20.67
C PRO A 12 -10.91 1.58 -19.84
N LEU A 13 -11.90 0.95 -20.49
CA LEU A 13 -12.88 0.08 -19.84
C LEU A 13 -12.56 -1.41 -20.03
N LYS A 14 -11.51 -1.76 -20.77
CA LYS A 14 -11.07 -3.15 -20.93
C LYS A 14 -9.91 -3.46 -19.99
N PHE A 15 -9.94 -4.65 -19.40
CA PHE A 15 -8.81 -5.17 -18.64
C PHE A 15 -7.68 -5.56 -19.59
N LYS A 16 -6.56 -4.83 -19.53
CA LYS A 16 -5.36 -5.02 -20.36
C LYS A 16 -4.10 -4.87 -19.51
N PRO A 17 -3.63 -5.91 -18.81
CA PRO A 17 -2.48 -5.80 -17.91
C PRO A 17 -1.21 -5.35 -18.65
N GLU A 18 -1.08 -5.66 -19.94
CA GLU A 18 0.06 -5.32 -20.80
C GLU A 18 0.28 -3.80 -20.91
N ARG A 19 -0.76 -2.99 -20.70
CA ARG A 19 -0.68 -1.52 -20.77
C ARG A 19 0.26 -0.90 -19.73
N HIS A 20 0.61 -1.67 -18.70
CA HIS A 20 1.52 -1.26 -17.64
C HIS A 20 2.94 -1.80 -17.84
N LEU A 21 3.15 -2.65 -18.86
CA LEU A 21 4.47 -3.18 -19.20
C LEU A 21 5.15 -2.19 -20.16
N LYS A 22 6.36 -1.75 -19.82
CA LYS A 22 7.20 -1.01 -20.78
C LYS A 22 7.94 -2.00 -21.67
N ASP A 23 8.29 -1.58 -22.88
CA ASP A 23 9.10 -2.36 -23.81
C ASP A 23 10.40 -2.81 -23.11
N GLY A 24 10.58 -4.12 -22.96
CA GLY A 24 11.72 -4.71 -22.26
C GLY A 24 11.47 -5.24 -20.83
N GLY A 25 10.22 -5.23 -20.34
CA GLY A 25 9.86 -5.90 -19.08
C GLY A 25 10.35 -5.17 -17.83
N SER A 26 10.51 -3.85 -17.90
CA SER A 26 10.94 -3.03 -16.75
C SER A 26 9.92 -3.09 -15.60
N GLU A 27 10.39 -2.80 -14.39
CA GLU A 27 9.57 -2.69 -13.18
C GLU A 27 8.30 -1.84 -13.37
N VAL A 28 7.16 -2.39 -12.92
CA VAL A 28 5.88 -1.67 -12.87
C VAL A 28 5.90 -0.77 -11.64
N VAL A 29 5.96 0.54 -11.86
CA VAL A 29 5.97 1.53 -10.78
C VAL A 29 4.53 1.94 -10.45
N LEU A 30 4.06 1.64 -9.25
CA LEU A 30 2.69 1.98 -8.83
C LEU A 30 2.53 3.42 -8.34
N THR A 31 3.63 4.13 -8.15
CA THR A 31 3.67 5.58 -7.93
C THR A 31 3.87 6.28 -9.27
N GLU A 32 2.77 6.68 -9.91
CA GLU A 32 2.82 7.30 -11.23
C GLU A 32 3.04 8.82 -11.12
N PRO A 33 4.15 9.36 -11.63
CA PRO A 33 4.40 10.81 -11.62
C PRO A 33 3.43 11.57 -12.54
N ASP A 34 2.93 10.92 -13.60
CA ASP A 34 2.00 11.53 -14.57
C ASP A 34 0.53 11.50 -14.12
N LEU A 35 0.26 11.04 -12.88
CA LEU A 35 -1.08 11.00 -12.26
C LEU A 35 -2.14 10.25 -13.08
N ARG A 36 -1.71 9.42 -14.04
CA ARG A 36 -2.59 8.57 -14.87
C ARG A 36 -3.33 7.55 -14.00
N MET A 37 -2.70 7.12 -12.90
CA MET A 37 -3.28 6.23 -11.91
C MET A 37 -2.84 6.66 -10.50
N LEU A 38 -3.78 6.69 -9.55
CA LEU A 38 -3.55 7.17 -8.17
C LEU A 38 -3.88 6.10 -7.13
N SER A 39 -3.50 4.84 -7.37
CA SER A 39 -3.85 3.70 -6.52
C SER A 39 -3.43 3.89 -5.05
N TYR A 40 -2.33 4.60 -4.81
CA TYR A 40 -1.81 4.88 -3.47
C TYR A 40 -1.76 6.38 -3.12
N SER A 41 -2.48 7.24 -3.87
CA SER A 41 -2.35 8.71 -3.77
C SER A 41 -0.89 9.19 -4.02
N THR A 42 -0.63 10.49 -3.85
CA THR A 42 0.71 11.08 -4.02
C THR A 42 0.92 12.27 -3.08
N GLY A 43 2.16 12.77 -3.00
CA GLY A 43 2.56 13.90 -2.17
C GLY A 43 2.48 13.59 -0.67
N LYS A 44 2.24 14.63 0.16
CA LYS A 44 2.19 14.51 1.62
C LYS A 44 1.07 13.61 2.15
N ARG A 45 0.08 13.28 1.31
CA ARG A 45 -1.04 12.37 1.61
C ARG A 45 -0.95 11.05 0.83
N GLY A 46 0.22 10.75 0.24
CA GLY A 46 0.49 9.44 -0.33
C GLY A 46 0.48 8.36 0.75
N CYS A 47 0.10 7.14 0.38
CA CYS A 47 0.14 6.02 1.31
C CYS A 47 1.60 5.71 1.69
N ALA A 48 1.94 5.84 2.97
CA ALA A 48 3.27 5.51 3.47
C ALA A 48 3.61 4.01 3.38
N ALA A 49 2.62 3.17 3.08
CA ALA A 49 2.73 1.71 3.02
C ALA A 49 2.69 1.15 1.58
N VAL A 50 2.96 1.95 0.54
CA VAL A 50 2.89 1.49 -0.87
C VAL A 50 3.65 0.18 -1.07
N THR A 51 4.94 0.15 -0.71
CA THR A 51 5.80 -1.02 -0.91
C THR A 51 5.27 -2.22 -0.13
N LEU A 52 4.92 -2.06 1.15
CA LEU A 52 4.39 -3.15 1.95
C LEU A 52 3.09 -3.70 1.37
N GLY A 53 2.11 -2.84 1.12
CA GLY A 53 0.80 -3.24 0.61
C GLY A 53 0.91 -3.91 -0.74
N THR A 54 1.70 -3.34 -1.66
CA THR A 54 1.95 -3.92 -2.99
C THR A 54 2.57 -5.31 -2.88
N THR A 55 3.64 -5.45 -2.11
CA THR A 55 4.36 -6.72 -1.96
C THR A 55 3.46 -7.78 -1.34
N MET A 56 2.72 -7.44 -0.27
CA MET A 56 1.76 -8.36 0.35
C MET A 56 0.65 -8.79 -0.62
N THR A 57 0.03 -7.85 -1.33
CA THR A 57 -1.03 -8.14 -2.29
C THR A 57 -0.50 -9.01 -3.43
N ALA A 58 0.67 -8.70 -3.99
CA ALA A 58 1.28 -9.49 -5.06
C ALA A 58 1.58 -10.94 -4.62
N MET A 59 2.15 -11.13 -3.43
CA MET A 59 2.43 -12.46 -2.90
C MET A 59 1.16 -13.26 -2.61
N LEU A 60 0.16 -12.65 -1.96
CA LEU A 60 -1.12 -13.31 -1.69
C LEU A 60 -1.81 -13.70 -2.99
N PHE A 61 -1.80 -12.82 -3.99
CA PHE A 61 -2.38 -13.10 -5.30
C PHE A 61 -1.63 -14.21 -6.03
N ALA A 62 -0.29 -14.20 -6.02
CA ALA A 62 0.52 -15.27 -6.61
C ALA A 62 0.21 -16.64 -5.98
N ARG A 63 0.04 -16.69 -4.66
CA ARG A 63 -0.37 -17.92 -3.96
C ARG A 63 -1.76 -18.38 -4.33
N PHE A 64 -2.69 -17.45 -4.46
CA PHE A 64 -4.07 -17.75 -4.84
C PHE A 64 -4.13 -18.34 -6.26
N LEU A 65 -3.34 -17.79 -7.19
CA LEU A 65 -3.22 -18.33 -8.54
C LEU A 65 -2.50 -19.68 -8.59
N HIS A 66 -1.47 -19.87 -7.77
CA HIS A 66 -0.67 -21.10 -7.77
C HIS A 66 -1.35 -22.26 -7.04
N GLY A 67 -2.03 -21.96 -5.92
CA GLY A 67 -2.61 -22.96 -5.04
C GLY A 67 -3.97 -23.49 -5.49
N PHE A 68 -4.61 -22.88 -6.49
CA PHE A 68 -5.95 -23.25 -6.92
C PHE A 68 -6.06 -23.27 -8.44
N THR A 69 -6.83 -24.23 -8.94
CA THR A 69 -7.35 -24.20 -10.31
C THR A 69 -8.69 -23.47 -10.29
N TRP A 70 -8.78 -22.40 -11.10
CA TRP A 70 -9.94 -21.52 -11.18
C TRP A 70 -10.83 -21.92 -12.35
N ASN A 71 -12.08 -22.28 -12.08
CA ASN A 71 -13.07 -22.61 -13.10
C ASN A 71 -14.36 -21.82 -12.89
N VAL A 72 -14.98 -21.41 -14.00
CA VAL A 72 -16.32 -20.83 -13.98
C VAL A 72 -17.34 -21.95 -13.76
N PRO A 73 -18.32 -21.81 -12.84
CA PRO A 73 -19.33 -22.83 -12.63
C PRO A 73 -20.09 -23.11 -13.94
N PRO A 74 -20.46 -24.37 -14.24
CA PRO A 74 -21.15 -24.72 -15.49
C PRO A 74 -22.47 -23.98 -15.71
N ALA A 75 -23.09 -23.48 -14.64
CA ALA A 75 -24.34 -22.74 -14.67
C ALA A 75 -24.19 -21.25 -15.03
N VAL A 76 -22.96 -20.72 -15.12
CA VAL A 76 -22.69 -19.31 -15.37
C VAL A 76 -22.18 -19.15 -16.81
N SER A 77 -22.96 -18.48 -17.65
CA SER A 77 -22.60 -18.22 -19.06
C SER A 77 -21.72 -16.99 -19.26
N SER A 78 -21.75 -16.03 -18.33
CA SER A 78 -20.95 -14.81 -18.35
C SER A 78 -20.83 -14.22 -16.94
N ILE A 79 -19.69 -13.58 -16.65
CA ILE A 79 -19.45 -12.88 -15.39
C ILE A 79 -19.71 -11.38 -15.59
N ASP A 80 -20.58 -10.78 -14.79
CA ASP A 80 -20.81 -9.34 -14.78
C ASP A 80 -19.88 -8.66 -13.75
N LEU A 81 -19.08 -7.70 -14.21
CA LEU A 81 -18.10 -6.99 -13.39
C LEU A 81 -18.55 -5.57 -13.01
N LYS A 82 -19.86 -5.31 -13.02
CA LYS A 82 -20.42 -4.02 -12.60
C LYS A 82 -20.17 -3.78 -11.12
N GLU A 83 -19.85 -2.53 -10.83
CA GLU A 83 -19.68 -1.99 -9.48
C GLU A 83 -21.04 -1.78 -8.80
N SER A 84 -21.09 -1.96 -7.48
CA SER A 84 -22.28 -1.71 -6.69
C SER A 84 -22.54 -0.20 -6.58
N VAL A 85 -23.78 0.18 -6.26
CA VAL A 85 -24.14 1.60 -6.20
C VAL A 85 -23.57 2.21 -4.93
N GLY A 86 -22.58 3.09 -5.07
CA GLY A 86 -22.00 3.86 -3.97
C GLY A 86 -20.88 3.14 -3.20
N ASP A 87 -20.43 1.98 -3.67
CA ASP A 87 -19.29 1.25 -3.11
C ASP A 87 -18.46 0.63 -4.25
N LEU A 88 -17.17 0.38 -4.00
CA LEU A 88 -16.23 -0.17 -4.97
C LEU A 88 -16.34 -1.70 -5.12
N SER A 89 -17.29 -2.32 -4.41
CA SER A 89 -17.55 -3.77 -4.50
C SER A 89 -18.28 -4.14 -5.78
N LEU A 90 -18.25 -5.43 -6.14
CA LEU A 90 -19.04 -5.94 -7.25
C LEU A 90 -20.52 -5.97 -6.91
N ALA A 91 -21.37 -5.55 -7.85
CA ALA A 91 -22.83 -5.60 -7.73
C ALA A 91 -23.35 -7.04 -7.63
N GLN A 92 -22.62 -7.99 -8.21
CA GLN A 92 -22.87 -9.43 -8.09
C GLN A 92 -21.61 -10.12 -7.57
N PRO A 93 -21.72 -11.01 -6.57
CA PRO A 93 -20.57 -11.74 -6.08
C PRO A 93 -20.01 -12.66 -7.15
N LEU A 94 -18.69 -12.76 -7.24
CA LEU A 94 -18.02 -13.73 -8.10
C LEU A 94 -18.22 -15.12 -7.50
N LEU A 95 -19.07 -15.91 -8.15
CA LEU A 95 -19.23 -17.33 -7.86
C LEU A 95 -18.22 -18.09 -8.71
N GLU A 96 -17.04 -18.32 -8.16
CA GLU A 96 -15.98 -19.11 -8.81
C GLU A 96 -15.78 -20.43 -8.07
N MET A 97 -15.53 -21.50 -8.83
CA MET A 97 -15.15 -22.79 -8.27
C MET A 97 -13.63 -22.87 -8.20
N ALA A 98 -13.08 -22.53 -7.03
CA ALA A 98 -11.67 -22.77 -6.72
C ALA A 98 -11.50 -24.24 -6.30
N GLN A 99 -10.76 -25.02 -7.08
CA GLN A 99 -10.37 -26.37 -6.71
C GLN A 99 -8.93 -26.35 -6.18
N PRO A 100 -8.64 -26.94 -5.00
CA PRO A 100 -7.28 -27.01 -4.48
C PRO A 100 -6.35 -27.68 -5.49
N GLY A 101 -5.27 -27.00 -5.87
CA GLY A 101 -4.17 -27.55 -6.64
C GLY A 101 -3.26 -28.43 -5.77
N VAL A 102 -2.52 -29.35 -6.39
CA VAL A 102 -1.68 -30.34 -5.68
C VAL A 102 -0.32 -29.76 -5.23
N ILE A 103 0.00 -28.52 -5.61
CA ILE A 103 1.36 -27.98 -5.48
C ILE A 103 1.42 -26.95 -4.34
N VAL A 104 1.64 -27.44 -3.12
CA VAL A 104 2.17 -26.61 -2.02
C VAL A 104 3.68 -26.86 -1.98
N THR A 105 4.45 -26.06 -2.69
CA THR A 105 5.93 -26.16 -2.72
C THR A 105 6.54 -25.47 -1.50
N ILE A 106 7.77 -25.88 -1.15
CA ILE A 106 8.62 -25.26 -0.12
C ILE A 106 8.79 -23.74 -0.34
N GLU A 107 8.69 -23.28 -1.59
CA GLU A 107 8.70 -21.86 -1.96
C GLU A 107 7.52 -21.07 -1.36
N MET A 108 6.33 -21.68 -1.21
CA MET A 108 5.19 -21.01 -0.57
C MET A 108 5.44 -20.72 0.91
N ILE A 109 6.13 -21.63 1.61
CA ILE A 109 6.52 -21.47 3.03
C ILE A 109 7.62 -20.40 3.16
N ASN A 110 8.62 -20.41 2.28
CA ASN A 110 9.69 -19.41 2.31
C ASN A 110 9.14 -17.99 2.10
N MET A 111 8.13 -17.81 1.23
CA MET A 111 7.44 -16.54 1.08
C MET A 111 6.65 -16.12 2.34
N GLU A 112 6.19 -17.04 3.20
CA GLU A 112 5.47 -16.66 4.44
C GLU A 112 6.41 -15.98 5.43
N LEU A 113 7.63 -16.49 5.51
CA LEU A 113 8.68 -15.90 6.33
C LEU A 113 9.05 -14.50 5.83
N GLU A 114 9.07 -14.26 4.52
CA GLU A 114 9.29 -12.92 3.95
C GLU A 114 8.13 -11.95 4.26
N ILE A 115 6.87 -12.40 4.16
CA ILE A 115 5.70 -11.58 4.56
C ILE A 115 5.79 -11.18 6.03
N ILE A 116 6.09 -12.15 6.91
CA ILE A 116 6.22 -11.90 8.35
C ILE A 116 7.37 -10.92 8.64
N ALA A 117 8.50 -11.07 7.95
CA ALA A 117 9.65 -10.16 8.09
C ALA A 117 9.33 -8.74 7.63
N LEU A 118 8.60 -8.58 6.51
CA LEU A 118 8.17 -7.28 6.00
C LEU A 118 7.16 -6.60 6.93
N LEU A 119 6.17 -7.34 7.41
CA LEU A 119 5.19 -6.85 8.39
C LEU A 119 5.85 -6.43 9.70
N SER A 120 6.76 -7.26 10.22
CA SER A 120 7.52 -6.97 11.44
C SER A 120 8.33 -5.68 11.28
N THR A 121 9.07 -5.55 10.18
CA THR A 121 9.90 -4.37 9.87
C THR A 121 9.04 -3.10 9.74
N TYR A 122 7.91 -3.18 9.03
CA TYR A 122 7.00 -2.05 8.89
C TYR A 122 6.38 -1.63 10.22
N LEU A 123 5.91 -2.59 11.03
CA LEU A 123 5.36 -2.31 12.35
C LEU A 123 6.42 -1.70 13.28
N SER A 124 7.66 -2.19 13.25
CA SER A 124 8.78 -1.58 13.98
C SER A 124 9.06 -0.15 13.52
N ASN A 125 9.08 0.10 12.20
CA ASN A 125 9.31 1.44 11.63
C ASN A 125 8.18 2.41 11.95
N MET A 126 6.92 1.98 11.86
CA MET A 126 5.76 2.79 12.24
C MET A 126 5.76 3.07 13.74
N ASN A 127 6.09 2.08 14.57
CA ASN A 127 6.20 2.28 16.01
C ASN A 127 7.36 3.23 16.35
N PHE A 128 8.47 3.16 15.62
CA PHE A 128 9.55 4.14 15.73
C PHE A 128 9.10 5.55 15.35
N ILE A 129 8.40 5.72 14.22
CA ILE A 129 7.86 7.02 13.78
C ILE A 129 6.85 7.58 14.78
N VAL A 130 5.91 6.77 15.26
CA VAL A 130 4.92 7.19 16.25
C VAL A 130 5.60 7.58 17.57
N ASN A 131 6.56 6.78 18.04
CA ASN A 131 7.23 7.04 19.32
C ASN A 131 8.24 8.18 19.27
N HIS A 132 8.96 8.39 18.15
CA HIS A 132 10.00 9.42 18.06
C HIS A 132 9.54 10.72 17.40
N MET A 133 8.57 10.66 16.48
CA MET A 133 8.15 11.81 15.69
C MET A 133 6.81 12.39 16.14
N ILE A 134 5.88 11.56 16.64
CA ILE A 134 4.56 12.02 17.12
C ILE A 134 4.53 12.18 18.64
N MET A 135 5.10 11.24 19.40
CA MET A 135 5.10 11.28 20.86
C MET A 135 6.27 12.08 21.47
N GLY A 136 7.27 12.45 20.66
CA GLY A 136 8.51 13.10 21.13
C GLY A 136 9.31 12.23 22.12
N PRO A 137 10.57 12.57 22.44
CA PRO A 137 11.22 11.94 23.58
C PRO A 137 10.32 12.18 24.79
N THR A 138 9.94 11.11 25.49
CA THR A 138 9.17 11.17 26.74
C THR A 138 9.70 12.35 27.55
N LEU A 139 8.92 13.43 27.62
CA LEU A 139 9.20 14.55 28.51
C LEU A 139 9.11 13.93 29.90
N VAL A 140 10.27 13.58 30.45
CA VAL A 140 10.38 13.26 31.87
C VAL A 140 9.97 14.56 32.54
N VAL A 141 8.71 14.61 32.99
CA VAL A 141 8.19 15.71 33.78
C VAL A 141 8.98 15.65 35.08
N LEU A 142 10.07 16.43 35.14
CA LEU A 142 10.78 16.68 36.38
C LEU A 142 9.76 17.28 37.34
N LYS A 143 9.58 16.60 38.48
CA LYS A 143 8.69 17.11 39.52
C LYS A 143 9.25 18.47 39.98
N PRO A 144 8.38 19.43 40.34
CA PRO A 144 8.83 20.70 40.89
C PRO A 144 9.66 20.42 42.15
N GLY A 145 10.97 20.59 42.08
CA GLY A 145 11.90 20.27 43.17
C GLY A 145 13.30 19.83 42.72
N ASP A 146 13.45 19.34 41.49
CA ASP A 146 14.76 18.93 40.98
C ASP A 146 15.49 20.10 40.32
N GLU A 147 15.91 21.08 41.14
CA GLU A 147 16.84 22.12 40.75
C GLU A 147 18.27 21.65 41.07
N LEU A 148 19.05 21.23 40.08
CA LEU A 148 20.47 21.56 40.07
C LEU A 148 21.15 21.45 38.70
N ALA A 149 21.60 22.61 38.23
CA ALA A 149 22.87 22.85 37.54
C ALA A 149 23.08 22.26 36.14
N ARG A 150 22.70 23.04 35.12
CA ARG A 150 23.70 23.73 34.29
C ARG A 150 23.07 24.95 33.61
N LYS A 151 23.39 26.12 34.14
CA LYS A 151 23.41 27.35 33.37
C LYS A 151 24.53 27.28 32.32
N ASP A 152 24.41 28.15 31.33
CA ASP A 152 25.43 28.55 30.35
C ASP A 152 25.30 27.91 28.96
N LYS A 153 24.34 28.40 28.18
CA LYS A 153 24.59 29.31 27.04
C LYS A 153 23.27 29.64 26.34
N LEU A 154 22.74 30.82 26.64
CA LEU A 154 21.78 31.50 25.78
C LEU A 154 22.57 32.02 24.57
N GLU A 155 22.35 31.41 23.42
CA GLU A 155 22.66 32.04 22.14
C GLU A 155 21.36 32.68 21.65
N GLU A 156 21.32 34.01 21.65
CA GLU A 156 20.22 34.81 21.13
C GLU A 156 20.04 34.52 19.63
N VAL A 157 18.82 34.15 19.23
CA VAL A 157 18.43 34.11 17.80
C VAL A 157 17.45 35.27 17.57
N PRO A 158 17.70 36.18 16.60
CA PRO A 158 16.88 37.38 16.41
C PRO A 158 15.48 37.07 15.90
N GLY A 159 14.54 37.92 16.29
CA GLY A 159 13.11 37.76 16.05
C GLY A 159 12.65 37.84 14.61
N TYR A 160 11.49 37.25 14.37
CA TYR A 160 10.65 37.49 13.20
C TYR A 160 9.39 38.23 13.66
N GLU A 161 9.19 39.44 13.14
CA GLU A 161 7.94 40.20 13.29
C GLU A 161 6.82 39.51 12.50
N LEU A 162 5.68 39.29 13.14
CA LEU A 162 4.43 38.90 12.50
C LEU A 162 3.68 40.18 12.11
N ASN A 163 3.70 40.55 10.84
CA ASN A 163 2.81 41.57 10.30
C ASN A 163 1.41 40.96 10.12
N ALA A 164 0.43 41.55 10.79
CA ALA A 164 -0.99 41.36 10.57
C ALA A 164 -1.52 42.34 9.51
#